data_AF-A0A2V9X725-F1
#
_entry.id   AF-A0A2V9X725-F1
#
_cell.length_a   1.000
_cell.length_b   1.000
_cell.length_c   1.000
_cell.angle_alpha   90.00
_cell.angle_beta   90.00
_cell.angle_gamma   90.00
#
_symmetry.space_group_name_H-M   'P 1'
#
loop_
_entity.id
_entity.type
_entity.pdbx_description
1 polymer ?
#
loop_
_entity_poly.entity_id
_entity_poly.type
_entity_poly.pdbx_seq_one_letter_code
_entity_poly.pdbx_strand_id
1 'polypeptide(L)'
;MIISLILVLVAAALLCTFVFLAIRGQSVRILTFDDLSQHLSTVDLEAFRNLIDPEEEAFLRKSLPAKEFRSVQRERLQAAAEYVRCAARNGAVLLRAGEAASQSSDLSIAHAGKQLAESAMHLRLYALLSLVKISAAVAVPGLRLSPGEMAESYQKMSGVVVRLGRLQSPHRGARIAASL
;
A
#
# COMPACT_ATOMS: atom_id res chain seq x y z
N MET A 1 -22.12 -13.20 -26.95
CA MET A 1 -22.85 -13.41 -25.67
C MET A 1 -22.00 -14.12 -24.62
N ILE A 2 -21.43 -15.29 -24.90
CA ILE A 2 -20.60 -16.04 -23.92
C ILE A 2 -19.38 -15.24 -23.44
N ILE A 3 -18.64 -14.60 -24.37
CA ILE A 3 -17.47 -13.77 -24.02
C ILE A 3 -17.88 -12.60 -23.11
N SER A 4 -18.97 -11.90 -23.44
CA SER A 4 -19.50 -10.79 -22.64
C SER A 4 -19.92 -11.25 -21.24
N LEU A 5 -20.55 -12.43 -21.12
CA LEU A 5 -20.95 -13.02 -19.84
C LEU A 5 -19.72 -13.34 -18.97
N ILE A 6 -18.69 -13.97 -19.55
CA ILE A 6 -17.44 -14.28 -18.86
C ILE A 6 -16.77 -12.99 -18.34
N LEU A 7 -16.72 -11.95 -19.17
CA LEU A 7 -16.10 -10.68 -18.82
C LEU A 7 -16.83 -9.99 -17.64
N VAL A 8 -18.16 -10.02 -17.64
CA VAL A 8 -18.99 -9.50 -16.54
C VAL A 8 -18.76 -10.30 -15.25
N LEU A 9 -18.72 -11.64 -15.31
CA LEU A 9 -18.48 -12.49 -14.14
C LEU A 9 -17.09 -12.26 -13.54
N VAL A 10 -16.07 -12.11 -14.38
CA VAL A 10 -14.71 -11.79 -13.93
C VAL A 10 -14.67 -10.41 -13.27
N ALA A 11 -15.31 -9.40 -13.86
CA ALA A 11 -15.38 -8.06 -13.27
C ALA A 11 -16.10 -8.06 -11.92
N ALA A 12 -17.22 -8.78 -11.81
CA ALA A 12 -17.96 -8.92 -10.56
C ALA A 12 -17.14 -9.64 -9.48
N ALA A 13 -16.44 -10.73 -9.84
CA ALA A 13 -15.56 -11.46 -8.91
C ALA A 13 -14.39 -10.60 -8.41
N LEU A 14 -13.76 -9.82 -9.31
CA LEU A 14 -12.71 -8.86 -8.94
C LEU A 14 -13.23 -7.79 -8.00
N LEU A 15 -14.42 -7.23 -8.27
CA LEU A 15 -15.05 -6.23 -7.40
C LEU A 15 -15.38 -6.83 -6.02
N CYS A 16 -15.98 -8.02 -5.96
CA CYS A 16 -16.27 -8.70 -4.70
C CYS A 16 -14.99 -9.01 -3.91
N THR A 17 -13.93 -9.44 -4.59
CA THR A 17 -12.62 -9.70 -3.94
C THR A 17 -12.02 -8.41 -3.41
N PHE A 18 -12.12 -7.31 -4.16
CA PHE A 18 -11.64 -5.99 -3.74
C PHE A 18 -12.40 -5.48 -2.51
N VAL A 19 -13.73 -5.55 -2.54
CA VAL A 19 -14.60 -5.17 -1.40
C VAL A 19 -14.31 -6.06 -0.20
N PHE A 20 -14.18 -7.37 -0.40
CA PHE A 20 -13.82 -8.31 0.66
C PHE A 20 -12.48 -7.96 1.30
N LEU A 21 -11.44 -7.72 0.50
CA LEU A 21 -10.12 -7.30 1.00
C LEU A 21 -10.16 -5.94 1.70
N ALA A 22 -10.98 -5.00 1.22
CA ALA A 22 -11.17 -3.70 1.86
C ALA A 22 -11.75 -3.86 3.29
N ILE A 23 -12.73 -4.77 3.46
CA ILE A 23 -13.41 -5.04 4.73
C ILE A 23 -12.58 -5.98 5.64
N ARG A 24 -11.85 -6.95 5.08
CA ARG A 24 -11.08 -7.95 5.82
C ARG A 24 -9.84 -7.32 6.46
N GLY A 25 -9.96 -6.96 7.73
CA GLY A 25 -8.98 -6.19 8.50
C GLY A 25 -9.63 -5.27 9.54
N GLN A 26 -10.96 -5.12 9.48
CA GLN A 26 -11.74 -4.34 10.43
C GLN A 26 -11.93 -4.99 11.82
N SER A 27 -11.53 -6.25 12.04
CA SER A 27 -11.79 -6.95 13.31
C SER A 27 -10.74 -6.73 14.40
N VAL A 28 -9.72 -5.91 14.16
CA VAL A 28 -8.73 -5.56 15.19
C VAL A 28 -9.36 -4.51 16.11
N ARG A 29 -9.63 -4.90 17.36
CA ARG A 29 -10.00 -3.94 18.42
C ARG A 29 -8.73 -3.22 18.87
N ILE A 30 -8.65 -1.93 18.57
CA ILE A 30 -7.58 -1.06 19.06
C ILE A 30 -8.16 -0.32 20.26
N LEU A 31 -7.65 -0.60 21.46
CA LEU A 31 -8.15 -0.04 22.71
C LEU A 31 -7.28 1.12 23.20
N THR A 32 -5.99 1.18 22.82
CA THR A 32 -5.07 2.23 23.28
C THR A 32 -4.01 2.61 22.22
N PHE A 33 -3.42 3.81 22.32
CA PHE A 33 -2.35 4.27 21.43
C PHE A 33 -1.07 3.41 21.52
N ASP A 34 -0.77 2.81 22.67
CA ASP A 34 0.36 1.88 22.80
C ASP A 34 0.13 0.60 21.99
N ASP A 35 -1.11 0.09 21.92
CA ASP A 35 -1.48 -1.02 21.03
C ASP A 35 -1.21 -0.66 19.56
N LEU A 36 -1.40 0.61 19.18
CA LEU A 36 -1.19 1.07 17.81
C LEU A 36 0.26 0.83 17.36
N SER A 37 1.24 1.14 18.23
CA SER A 37 2.66 1.01 17.91
C SER A 37 3.09 -0.46 17.73
N GLN A 38 2.44 -1.39 18.41
CA GLN A 38 2.72 -2.83 18.31
C GLN A 38 2.15 -3.45 17.03
N HIS A 39 1.09 -2.87 16.47
CA HIS A 39 0.43 -3.38 15.27
C HIS A 39 0.90 -2.71 13.97
N LEU A 40 1.62 -1.59 14.07
CA LEU A 40 2.21 -0.90 12.95
C LEU A 40 3.56 -1.53 12.57
N SER A 41 3.65 -2.01 11.35
CA SER A 41 4.89 -2.57 10.80
C SER A 41 5.71 -1.48 10.12
N THR A 42 7.03 -1.48 10.33
CA THR A 42 7.94 -0.54 9.65
C THR A 42 8.02 -0.85 8.16
N VAL A 43 7.97 0.19 7.33
CA VAL A 43 8.09 0.10 5.87
C VAL A 43 9.37 0.82 5.47
N ASP A 44 10.38 0.08 5.02
CA ASP A 44 11.58 0.66 4.42
C ASP A 44 11.23 1.22 3.03
N LEU A 45 11.09 2.54 2.96
CA LEU A 45 10.68 3.23 1.75
C LEU A 45 11.82 3.29 0.72
N GLU A 46 13.07 3.27 1.16
CA GLU A 46 14.23 3.34 0.26
C GLU A 46 14.42 2.00 -0.45
N ALA A 47 14.39 0.91 0.30
CA ALA A 47 14.40 -0.43 -0.28
C ALA A 47 13.23 -0.64 -1.25
N PHE A 48 12.03 -0.17 -0.88
CA PHE A 48 10.87 -0.23 -1.77
C PHE A 48 11.06 0.61 -3.05
N ARG A 49 11.66 1.81 -2.98
CA ARG A 49 11.98 2.63 -4.16
C ARG A 49 12.91 1.92 -5.12
N ASN A 50 13.98 1.33 -4.60
CA ASN A 50 14.96 0.60 -5.41
C ASN A 50 14.31 -0.60 -6.13
N LEU A 51 13.36 -1.29 -5.47
CA LEU A 51 12.65 -2.41 -6.07
C LEU A 51 11.77 -2.03 -7.26
N ILE A 52 11.25 -0.80 -7.31
CA ILE A 52 10.34 -0.33 -8.37
C ILE A 52 10.98 0.70 -9.30
N ASP A 53 12.28 0.96 -9.15
CA ASP A 53 12.97 1.97 -9.93
C ASP A 53 12.89 1.65 -11.43
N PRO A 54 12.32 2.55 -12.25
CA PRO A 54 12.20 2.35 -13.69
C PRO A 54 13.57 2.33 -14.41
N GLU A 55 14.57 3.04 -13.90
CA GLU A 55 15.92 3.03 -14.49
C GLU A 55 16.60 1.69 -14.26
N GLU A 56 16.47 1.15 -13.04
CA GLU A 56 16.95 -0.19 -12.70
C GLU A 56 16.25 -1.26 -13.54
N GLU A 57 14.93 -1.17 -13.75
CA GLU A 57 14.22 -2.07 -14.66
C GLU A 57 14.74 -1.98 -16.10
N ALA A 58 14.96 -0.76 -16.60
CA ALA A 58 15.46 -0.54 -17.94
C ALA A 58 16.89 -1.08 -18.11
N PHE A 59 17.72 -0.94 -17.09
CA PHE A 59 19.06 -1.52 -17.04
C PHE A 59 19.00 -3.05 -17.07
N LEU A 60 18.26 -3.67 -16.15
CA LEU A 60 18.11 -5.14 -16.08
C LEU A 60 17.58 -5.72 -17.39
N ARG A 61 16.65 -5.03 -18.06
CA ARG A 61 16.10 -5.45 -19.35
C ARG A 61 17.14 -5.43 -20.47
N LYS A 62 18.07 -4.48 -20.46
CA LYS A 62 19.15 -4.38 -21.44
C LYS A 62 20.29 -5.35 -21.14
N SER A 63 20.56 -5.60 -19.87
CA SER A 63 21.73 -6.35 -19.41
C SER A 63 21.49 -7.86 -19.33
N LEU A 64 20.24 -8.32 -19.19
CA LEU A 64 19.93 -9.72 -18.98
C LEU A 64 19.22 -10.37 -20.18
N PRO A 65 19.47 -11.66 -20.45
CA PRO A 65 18.63 -12.46 -21.33
C PRO A 65 17.16 -12.40 -20.89
N ALA A 66 16.23 -12.41 -21.86
CA ALA A 66 14.81 -12.21 -21.57
C ALA A 66 14.21 -13.17 -20.53
N LYS A 67 14.74 -14.40 -20.43
CA LYS A 67 14.31 -15.40 -19.42
C LYS A 67 14.76 -15.02 -18.01
N GLU A 68 16.01 -14.60 -17.86
CA GLU A 68 16.60 -14.17 -16.59
C GLU A 68 15.96 -12.86 -16.11
N PHE A 69 15.81 -11.89 -17.01
CA PHE A 69 15.08 -10.65 -16.72
C PHE A 69 13.69 -10.93 -16.15
N ARG A 70 12.92 -11.84 -16.76
CA ARG A 70 11.57 -12.21 -16.25
C ARG A 70 11.61 -12.89 -14.88
N SER A 71 12.67 -13.60 -14.54
CA SER A 71 12.81 -14.19 -13.19
C SER A 71 13.06 -13.09 -12.17
N VAL A 72 14.09 -12.28 -12.40
CA VAL A 72 14.47 -11.17 -11.50
C VAL A 72 13.33 -10.18 -11.34
N GLN A 73 12.64 -9.81 -12.42
CA GLN A 73 11.52 -8.88 -12.35
C GLN A 73 10.34 -9.44 -11.54
N ARG A 74 10.08 -10.75 -11.59
CA ARG A 74 9.04 -11.36 -10.74
C ARG A 74 9.41 -11.30 -9.27
N GLU A 75 10.67 -11.57 -8.93
CA GLU A 75 11.15 -11.46 -7.55
C GLU A 75 11.07 -10.02 -7.05
N ARG A 76 11.50 -9.03 -7.86
CA ARG A 76 11.36 -7.60 -7.55
C ARG A 76 9.91 -7.21 -7.28
N LEU A 77 8.99 -7.62 -8.16
CA LEU A 77 7.56 -7.36 -8.01
C LEU A 77 6.95 -8.06 -6.79
N GLN A 78 7.37 -9.29 -6.49
CA GLN A 78 6.91 -10.02 -5.29
C GLN A 78 7.39 -9.35 -4.00
N ALA A 79 8.65 -8.89 -3.97
CA ALA A 79 9.19 -8.13 -2.85
C ALA A 79 8.43 -6.81 -2.69
N ALA A 80 8.24 -6.05 -3.78
CA ALA A 80 7.42 -4.83 -3.79
C ALA A 80 5.99 -5.08 -3.27
N ALA A 81 5.37 -6.21 -3.62
CA ALA A 81 4.05 -6.57 -3.12
C ALA A 81 4.01 -6.80 -1.60
N GLU A 82 5.10 -7.23 -0.95
CA GLU A 82 5.11 -7.35 0.52
C GLU A 82 5.13 -5.98 1.20
N TYR A 83 5.91 -5.02 0.69
CA TYR A 83 5.89 -3.63 1.17
C TYR A 83 4.49 -3.01 1.05
N VAL A 84 3.82 -3.23 -0.08
CA VAL A 84 2.46 -2.73 -0.30
C VAL A 84 1.44 -3.45 0.61
N ARG A 85 1.57 -4.76 0.83
CA ARG A 85 0.75 -5.49 1.82
C ARG A 85 0.93 -4.93 3.22
N CYS A 86 2.16 -4.62 3.60
CA CYS A 86 2.50 -3.99 4.86
C CYS A 86 1.81 -2.62 5.01
N ALA A 87 1.87 -1.78 3.99
CA ALA A 87 1.16 -0.50 3.97
C ALA A 87 -0.37 -0.66 4.09
N ALA A 88 -0.96 -1.65 3.41
CA ALA A 88 -2.39 -1.94 3.51
C ALA A 88 -2.81 -2.40 4.92
N ARG A 89 -1.97 -3.17 5.61
CA ARG A 89 -2.16 -3.59 7.02
C ARG A 89 -2.10 -2.37 7.94
N ASN A 90 -1.07 -1.54 7.82
CA ASN A 90 -0.95 -0.31 8.61
C ASN A 90 -2.14 0.62 8.40
N GLY A 91 -2.60 0.80 7.15
CA GLY A 91 -3.79 1.59 6.84
C GLY A 91 -5.06 1.08 7.52
N ALA A 92 -5.22 -0.24 7.68
CA ALA A 92 -6.35 -0.80 8.45
C ALA A 92 -6.29 -0.42 9.93
N VAL A 93 -5.10 -0.58 10.54
CA VAL A 93 -4.87 -0.26 11.95
C VAL A 93 -5.17 1.22 12.21
N LEU A 94 -4.65 2.10 11.35
CA LEU A 94 -4.85 3.55 11.46
C LEU A 94 -6.30 3.98 11.24
N LEU A 95 -7.00 3.33 10.31
CA LEU A 95 -8.42 3.60 10.06
C LEU A 95 -9.25 3.32 11.31
N ARG A 96 -9.04 2.17 11.95
CA ARG A 96 -9.72 1.80 13.20
C ARG A 96 -9.40 2.77 14.34
N ALA A 97 -8.15 3.19 14.46
CA ALA A 97 -7.75 4.18 15.46
C ALA A 97 -8.41 5.55 15.24
N GLY A 98 -8.47 6.01 13.99
CA GLY A 98 -9.16 7.25 13.63
C GLY A 98 -10.66 7.19 13.92
N GLU A 99 -11.32 6.07 13.60
CA GLU A 99 -12.73 5.87 13.92
C GLU A 99 -12.99 5.83 15.44
N ALA A 100 -12.14 5.16 16.22
CA ALA A 100 -12.27 5.15 17.68
C ALA A 100 -12.10 6.58 18.26
N ALA A 101 -11.08 7.33 17.80
CA ALA A 101 -10.87 8.71 18.22
C ALA A 101 -12.03 9.64 17.79
N SER A 102 -12.66 9.36 16.64
CA SER A 102 -13.81 10.14 16.13
C SER A 102 -15.06 10.08 17.01
N GLN A 103 -15.14 9.09 17.91
CA GLN A 103 -16.24 8.91 18.86
C GLN A 103 -16.01 9.61 20.21
N SER A 104 -14.87 10.30 20.37
CA SER A 104 -14.58 11.07 21.59
C SER A 104 -15.59 12.18 21.82
N SER A 105 -15.88 12.48 23.09
CA SER A 105 -16.68 13.64 23.50
C SER A 105 -15.92 14.97 23.33
N ASP A 106 -14.59 14.92 23.23
CA ASP A 106 -13.77 16.09 22.91
C ASP A 106 -13.78 16.36 21.40
N LEU A 107 -14.27 17.55 21.02
CA LEU A 107 -14.39 17.99 19.63
C LEU A 107 -13.05 18.02 18.88
N SER A 108 -11.96 18.35 19.57
CA SER A 108 -10.61 18.39 18.99
C SER A 108 -10.13 16.99 18.62
N ILE A 109 -10.32 16.03 19.55
CA ILE A 109 -9.98 14.62 19.35
C ILE A 109 -10.87 13.99 18.27
N ALA A 110 -12.17 14.30 18.29
CA ALA A 110 -13.12 13.77 17.31
C ALA A 110 -12.77 14.24 15.88
N HIS A 111 -12.39 15.51 15.71
CA HIS A 111 -11.99 16.06 14.42
C HIS A 111 -10.68 15.44 13.91
N ALA A 112 -9.66 15.32 14.77
CA ALA A 112 -8.40 14.65 14.44
C ALA A 112 -8.62 13.18 14.05
N GLY A 113 -9.51 12.46 14.76
CA GLY A 113 -9.87 11.08 14.45
C GLY A 113 -10.48 10.92 13.06
N LYS A 114 -11.39 11.81 12.66
CA LYS A 114 -11.98 11.80 11.30
C LYS A 114 -10.93 11.98 10.21
N GLN A 115 -10.02 12.95 10.37
CA GLN A 115 -8.94 13.19 9.39
C GLN A 115 -7.98 11.99 9.27
N LEU A 116 -7.69 11.34 10.40
CA LEU A 116 -6.87 10.13 10.42
C LEU A 116 -7.56 8.98 9.69
N ALA A 117 -8.85 8.74 9.98
CA ALA A 117 -9.64 7.69 9.34
C ALA A 117 -9.71 7.88 7.82
N GLU A 118 -9.99 9.10 7.35
CA GLU A 118 -10.03 9.43 5.92
C GLU A 118 -8.68 9.17 5.23
N SER A 119 -7.59 9.66 5.82
CA SER A 119 -6.23 9.46 5.28
C SER A 119 -5.83 7.98 5.24
N ALA A 120 -6.19 7.23 6.28
CA ALA A 120 -5.91 5.81 6.39
C ALA A 120 -6.72 4.97 5.40
N MET A 121 -7.98 5.36 5.12
CA MET A 121 -8.80 4.74 4.09
C MET A 121 -8.17 4.93 2.70
N HIS A 122 -7.71 6.14 2.38
CA HIS A 122 -7.00 6.40 1.12
C HIS A 122 -5.72 5.57 0.99
N LEU A 123 -4.91 5.46 2.06
CA LEU A 123 -3.73 4.58 2.06
C LEU A 123 -4.10 3.15 1.69
N ARG A 124 -5.10 2.60 2.40
CA ARG A 124 -5.51 1.20 2.23
C ARG A 124 -6.05 0.95 0.83
N LEU A 125 -6.86 1.87 0.30
CA LEU A 125 -7.40 1.78 -1.04
C LEU A 125 -6.28 1.77 -2.10
N TYR A 126 -5.34 2.71 -2.03
CA TYR A 126 -4.22 2.77 -2.97
C TYR A 126 -3.32 1.55 -2.85
N ALA A 127 -3.02 1.09 -1.64
CA ALA A 127 -2.23 -0.12 -1.44
C ALA A 127 -2.90 -1.36 -2.05
N LEU A 128 -4.21 -1.54 -1.84
CA LEU A 128 -4.95 -2.66 -2.45
C LEU A 128 -4.96 -2.57 -3.99
N LEU A 129 -5.16 -1.38 -4.55
CA LEU A 129 -5.08 -1.16 -6.00
C LEU A 129 -3.67 -1.47 -6.54
N SER A 130 -2.62 -1.07 -5.83
CA SER A 130 -1.24 -1.42 -6.19
C SER A 130 -0.99 -2.91 -6.15
N LEU A 131 -1.54 -3.65 -5.17
CA LEU A 131 -1.43 -5.11 -5.13
C LEU A 131 -2.09 -5.76 -6.34
N VAL A 132 -3.29 -5.31 -6.73
CA VAL A 132 -3.96 -5.83 -7.94
C VAL A 132 -3.08 -5.61 -9.18
N LYS A 133 -2.49 -4.42 -9.33
CA LYS A 133 -1.58 -4.13 -10.45
C LYS A 133 -0.33 -5.02 -10.43
N ILE A 134 0.34 -5.13 -9.28
CA ILE A 134 1.54 -5.95 -9.14
C ILE A 134 1.22 -7.43 -9.41
N SER A 135 0.13 -7.95 -8.86
CA SER A 135 -0.32 -9.33 -9.11
C SER A 135 -0.61 -9.58 -10.59
N ALA A 136 -1.23 -8.63 -11.29
CA ALA A 136 -1.46 -8.74 -12.73
C ALA A 136 -0.14 -8.81 -13.51
N ALA A 137 0.87 -8.02 -13.14
CA ALA A 137 2.19 -8.06 -13.78
C ALA A 137 2.99 -9.33 -13.47
N VAL A 138 2.83 -9.92 -12.28
CA VAL A 138 3.44 -11.22 -11.97
C VAL A 138 2.76 -12.36 -12.74
N ALA A 139 1.44 -12.31 -12.89
CA ALA A 139 0.65 -13.39 -13.49
C ALA A 139 0.68 -13.42 -15.02
N VAL A 140 0.81 -12.27 -15.69
CA VAL A 140 0.76 -12.16 -17.15
C VAL A 140 2.15 -11.80 -17.70
N PRO A 141 2.93 -12.79 -18.21
CA PRO A 141 4.24 -12.52 -18.77
C PRO A 141 4.11 -11.62 -20.01
N GLY A 142 4.79 -10.47 -19.99
CA GLY A 142 4.78 -9.51 -21.09
C GLY A 142 3.73 -8.39 -20.96
N LEU A 143 2.90 -8.41 -19.91
CA LEU A 143 2.06 -7.27 -19.56
C LEU A 143 2.97 -6.10 -19.18
N ARG A 144 3.08 -5.12 -20.08
CA ARG A 144 3.82 -3.89 -19.84
C ARG A 144 2.96 -3.01 -18.96
N LEU A 145 3.17 -3.05 -17.64
CA LEU A 145 2.73 -1.95 -16.82
C LEU A 145 3.54 -0.73 -17.25
N SER A 146 2.86 0.35 -17.64
CA SER A 146 3.54 1.61 -17.92
C SER A 146 4.35 1.99 -16.67
N PRO A 147 5.67 2.22 -16.78
CA PRO A 147 6.50 2.62 -15.64
C PRO A 147 5.93 3.84 -14.89
N GLY A 148 5.24 4.73 -15.63
CA GLY A 148 4.56 5.90 -15.06
C GLY A 148 3.40 5.56 -14.13
N GLU A 149 2.66 4.47 -14.39
CA GLU A 149 1.53 4.10 -13.53
C GLU A 149 1.95 3.49 -12.19
N MET A 150 3.07 2.75 -12.17
CA MET A 150 3.64 2.25 -10.92
C MET A 150 4.29 3.39 -10.13
N ALA A 151 5.01 4.30 -10.81
CA ALA A 151 5.58 5.49 -10.21
C ALA A 151 4.51 6.43 -9.63
N GLU A 152 3.37 6.63 -10.32
CA GLU A 152 2.26 7.44 -9.81
C GLU A 152 1.59 6.78 -8.59
N SER A 153 1.37 5.46 -8.66
CA SER A 153 0.80 4.70 -7.54
C SER A 153 1.75 4.70 -6.33
N TYR A 154 3.05 4.65 -6.57
CA TYR A 154 4.09 4.84 -5.56
C TYR A 154 4.05 6.26 -4.97
N GLN A 155 3.97 7.30 -5.81
CA GLN A 155 4.00 8.69 -5.35
C GLN A 155 2.78 9.01 -4.48
N LYS A 156 1.59 8.52 -4.89
CA LYS A 156 0.37 8.57 -4.06
C LYS A 156 0.56 7.84 -2.72
N MET A 157 1.21 6.68 -2.72
CA MET A 157 1.49 5.94 -1.48
C MET A 157 2.53 6.65 -0.60
N SER A 158 3.65 7.12 -1.15
CA SER A 158 4.74 7.80 -0.44
C SER A 158 4.24 9.08 0.25
N GLY A 159 3.37 9.86 -0.39
CA GLY A 159 2.78 11.06 0.21
C GLY A 159 1.91 10.76 1.44
N VAL A 160 1.23 9.60 1.45
CA VAL A 160 0.40 9.16 2.57
C VAL A 160 1.23 8.49 3.67
N VAL A 161 2.25 7.71 3.31
CA VAL A 161 3.20 7.13 4.28
C VAL A 161 4.01 8.23 4.98
N VAL A 162 4.47 9.26 4.26
CA VAL A 162 5.16 10.43 4.84
C VAL A 162 4.23 11.19 5.78
N ARG A 163 2.95 11.35 5.43
CA ARG A 163 1.95 11.97 6.31
C ARG A 163 1.73 11.15 7.58
N LEU A 164 1.72 9.82 7.47
CA LEU A 164 1.60 8.92 8.62
C LEU A 164 2.86 8.87 9.49
N GLY A 165 4.05 8.91 8.90
CA GLY A 165 5.31 9.04 9.65
C GLY A 165 5.35 10.32 10.48
N ARG A 166 4.80 11.43 9.95
CA ARG A 166 4.65 12.69 10.70
C ARG A 166 3.64 12.59 11.85
N LEU A 167 2.55 11.84 11.66
CA LEU A 167 1.52 11.63 12.69
C LEU A 167 1.97 10.64 13.79
N GLN A 168 2.86 9.71 13.47
CA GLN A 168 3.35 8.71 14.41
C GLN A 168 4.49 9.20 15.33
N SER A 169 5.06 10.40 15.12
CA SER A 169 6.23 10.86 15.89
C SER A 169 6.47 12.38 15.90
N PRO A 170 5.77 13.17 16.74
CA PRO A 170 6.05 14.60 16.91
C PRO A 170 7.42 14.91 17.53
N HIS A 171 7.92 14.04 18.43
CA HIS A 171 9.17 14.26 19.20
C HIS A 171 10.37 13.43 18.73
N ARG A 172 10.22 12.58 17.69
CA ARG A 172 11.31 11.80 17.07
C ARG A 172 11.77 12.32 15.70
N GLY A 173 11.11 13.36 15.16
CA GLY A 173 11.48 13.97 13.88
C GLY A 173 12.92 14.52 13.82
N ALA A 174 13.49 14.90 14.96
CA ALA A 174 14.84 15.46 15.02
C ALA A 174 15.98 14.42 15.00
N ARG A 175 15.74 13.16 15.40
CA ARG A 175 16.79 12.12 15.45
C ARG A 175 16.82 11.23 14.21
N ILE A 176 15.69 11.06 13.53
CA ILE A 176 15.60 10.29 12.28
C ILE A 176 16.19 11.08 11.09
N ALA A 177 16.11 12.41 11.09
CA ALA A 177 16.79 13.26 10.10
C ALA A 177 18.32 13.17 10.14
N ALA A 178 18.90 12.62 11.22
CA ALA A 178 20.34 12.45 11.38
C ALA A 178 20.81 11.01 11.08
N SER A 179 19.89 10.08 10.80
CA SER A 179 20.18 8.68 10.48
C SER A 179 19.53 8.20 9.18
N LEU A 180 18.92 9.12 8.42
CA LEU A 180 18.57 9.00 7.02
C LEU A 180 19.66 9.70 6.19
#